data_AF-A0A1M7IYT3-F1
#
_entry.id   AF-A0A1M7IYT3-F1
#
_cell.length_a   1.000
_cell.length_b   1.000
_cell.length_c   1.000
_cell.angle_alpha   90.00
_cell.angle_beta   90.00
_cell.angle_gamma   90.00
#
_symmetry.space_group_name_H-M   'P 1'
#
loop_
_entity.id
_entity.type
_entity.pdbx_description
1 polymer ?
#
loop_
_entity_poly.entity_id
_entity_poly.type
_entity_poly.pdbx_seq_one_letter_code
_entity_poly.pdbx_strand_id
1 'polypeptide(L)'
;MNTYDIRKQIQKENKNKLISEVGMVLFLLVIVFCLIFVGKLSNPFHVLEAKNGKDLMREYKAGVDYVKVTNASLEFTGYYKEDKNGKNLYNCYATVIGEEKFFVFVPTSRSGEDANNPDELLTNYSFTARMHTDPDLLSIVAEDYEMTTEEWIDTGIISTVVLDEAASDITRMYIIWGALICVILLCLVYCITSYNNLKNIYKRKEVKKLAQYGEIDTVLDCINKEVDNKLEFDSVNMKITKNYLIAFTNGRIYLGKRAFISKVELISKVKKAYGIVKLGYEDFLQIYEGDKRVFEIPILNEVEAKEVLMIMNFE
;
A
#
# COMPACT_ATOMS: atom_id res chain seq x y z
N MET A 1 -43.82 -4.09 22.68
CA MET A 1 -43.48 -4.50 21.29
C MET A 1 -42.35 -3.61 20.81
N ASN A 2 -41.23 -4.18 20.39
CA ASN A 2 -40.11 -3.42 19.86
C ASN A 2 -40.40 -3.18 18.36
N THR A 3 -40.87 -2.00 18.00
CA THR A 3 -41.22 -1.64 16.62
C THR A 3 -39.97 -1.74 15.75
N TYR A 4 -40.06 -2.46 14.62
CA TYR A 4 -38.96 -2.54 13.67
C TYR A 4 -38.70 -1.16 13.05
N ASP A 5 -37.44 -0.74 13.00
CA ASP A 5 -37.05 0.53 12.40
C ASP A 5 -35.88 0.34 11.44
N ILE A 6 -36.19 0.39 10.15
CA ILE A 6 -35.22 0.21 9.08
C ILE A 6 -34.12 1.28 9.11
N ARG A 7 -34.41 2.50 9.60
CA ARG A 7 -33.40 3.56 9.69
C ARG A 7 -32.31 3.20 10.69
N LYS A 8 -32.69 2.64 11.84
CA LYS A 8 -31.73 2.14 12.85
C LYS A 8 -30.90 0.98 12.31
N GLN A 9 -31.50 0.07 11.53
CA GLN A 9 -30.76 -1.03 10.91
C GLN A 9 -29.76 -0.52 9.86
N ILE A 10 -30.14 0.43 9.02
CA ILE A 10 -29.23 1.08 8.06
C ILE A 10 -28.07 1.76 8.80
N GLN A 11 -28.32 2.45 9.90
CA GLN A 11 -27.28 3.08 10.73
C GLN A 11 -26.30 2.05 11.32
N LYS A 12 -26.81 0.92 11.82
CA LYS A 12 -25.98 -0.19 12.33
C LYS A 12 -25.07 -0.73 11.23
N GLU A 13 -25.61 -1.00 10.05
CA GLU A 13 -24.80 -1.50 8.92
C GLU A 13 -23.83 -0.45 8.38
N ASN A 14 -24.18 0.84 8.39
CA ASN A 14 -23.23 1.90 8.06
C ASN A 14 -22.03 1.91 9.01
N LYS A 15 -22.26 1.68 10.31
CA LYS A 15 -21.18 1.56 11.31
C LYS A 15 -20.29 0.35 11.03
N ASN A 16 -20.87 -0.82 10.72
CA ASN A 16 -20.12 -2.02 10.37
C ASN A 16 -19.27 -1.83 9.11
N LYS A 17 -19.84 -1.19 8.07
CA LYS A 17 -19.12 -0.86 6.84
C LYS A 17 -17.98 0.11 7.09
N LEU A 18 -18.20 1.13 7.93
CA LEU A 18 -17.17 2.09 8.29
C LEU A 18 -16.00 1.40 9.01
N ILE A 19 -16.28 0.56 10.01
CA ILE A 19 -15.24 -0.14 10.77
C ILE A 19 -14.44 -1.08 9.87
N SER A 20 -15.12 -1.84 8.99
CA SER A 20 -14.45 -2.79 8.10
C SER A 20 -13.63 -2.10 6.99
N GLU A 21 -14.19 -1.13 6.27
CA GLU A 21 -13.49 -0.48 5.16
C GLU A 21 -12.48 0.57 5.64
N VAL A 22 -12.90 1.52 6.49
CA VAL A 22 -12.03 2.60 6.96
C VAL A 22 -11.02 2.08 7.99
N GLY A 23 -11.43 1.17 8.87
CA GLY A 23 -10.51 0.56 9.85
C GLY A 23 -9.37 -0.20 9.18
N MET A 24 -9.63 -0.96 8.12
CA MET A 24 -8.59 -1.67 7.37
C MET A 24 -7.62 -0.71 6.68
N VAL A 25 -8.13 0.37 6.06
CA VAL A 25 -7.28 1.38 5.41
C VAL A 25 -6.40 2.09 6.44
N LEU A 26 -6.96 2.49 7.59
CA LEU A 26 -6.20 3.12 8.66
C LEU A 26 -5.13 2.16 9.23
N PHE A 27 -5.46 0.89 9.43
CA PHE A 27 -4.51 -0.11 9.88
C PHE A 27 -3.34 -0.29 8.89
N LEU A 28 -3.63 -0.34 7.58
CA LEU A 28 -2.59 -0.39 6.55
C LEU A 28 -1.71 0.86 6.55
N LEU A 29 -2.30 2.05 6.74
CA LEU A 29 -1.52 3.30 6.85
C LEU A 29 -0.59 3.28 8.06
N VAL A 30 -1.01 2.72 9.20
CA VAL A 30 -0.14 2.54 10.36
C VAL A 30 1.02 1.60 10.05
N ILE A 31 0.78 0.48 9.35
CA ILE A 31 1.87 -0.42 8.93
C ILE A 31 2.85 0.30 8.01
N VAL A 32 2.36 1.05 7.01
CA VAL A 32 3.21 1.84 6.11
C VAL A 32 4.03 2.85 6.89
N PHE A 33 3.41 3.53 7.86
CA PHE A 33 4.10 4.47 8.73
C PHE A 33 5.17 3.79 9.59
N CYS A 34 4.87 2.63 10.18
CA CYS A 34 5.86 1.83 10.89
C CYS A 34 6.99 1.37 9.97
N LEU A 35 6.73 0.95 8.74
CA LEU A 35 7.78 0.59 7.77
C LEU A 35 8.64 1.79 7.37
N ILE A 36 8.09 2.99 7.36
CA ILE A 36 8.84 4.23 7.10
C ILE A 36 9.75 4.59 8.28
N PHE A 37 9.27 4.45 9.52
CA PHE A 37 10.01 4.84 10.72
C PHE A 37 10.95 3.75 11.26
N VAL A 38 10.56 2.48 11.12
CA VAL A 38 11.33 1.30 11.58
C VAL A 38 12.14 0.71 10.43
N GLY A 39 11.62 0.75 9.21
CA GLY A 39 12.34 0.27 8.05
C GLY A 39 13.36 1.31 7.60
N LYS A 40 14.54 0.81 7.23
CA LYS A 40 15.63 1.52 6.54
C LYS A 40 15.21 2.02 5.15
N LEU A 41 14.05 2.66 5.02
CA LEU A 41 13.68 3.43 3.83
C LEU A 41 14.60 4.64 3.85
N SER A 42 15.68 4.52 3.08
CA SER A 42 16.73 5.53 2.99
C SER A 42 16.11 6.91 2.84
N ASN A 43 16.38 7.78 3.82
CA ASN A 43 15.77 9.09 3.91
C ASN A 43 16.49 10.06 2.96
N PRO A 44 15.89 10.47 1.81
CA PRO A 44 16.53 11.44 0.90
C PRO A 44 16.67 12.82 1.52
N PHE A 45 15.89 13.11 2.57
CA PHE A 45 15.74 14.44 3.11
C PHE A 45 16.83 14.78 4.13
N HIS A 46 17.65 13.80 4.52
CA HIS A 46 18.79 14.01 5.40
C HIS A 46 20.10 13.74 4.65
N VAL A 47 20.54 14.73 3.88
CA VAL A 47 21.84 14.72 3.21
C VAL A 47 22.81 15.51 4.09
N LEU A 48 23.81 14.82 4.63
CA LEU A 48 24.84 15.47 5.45
C LEU A 48 25.82 16.23 4.53
N GLU A 49 26.19 17.46 4.87
CA GLU A 49 27.34 18.11 4.23
C GLU A 49 28.63 17.56 4.84
N ALA A 50 29.47 16.92 4.02
CA ALA A 50 30.76 16.39 4.44
C ALA A 50 31.75 17.51 4.77
N LYS A 51 31.84 17.89 6.04
CA LYS A 51 32.88 18.81 6.54
C LYS A 51 33.99 18.09 7.31
N ASN A 52 33.71 16.88 7.81
CA ASN A 52 34.63 16.08 8.61
C ASN A 52 34.37 14.58 8.40
N GLY A 53 35.41 13.81 8.06
CA GLY A 53 35.31 12.37 7.77
C GLY A 53 34.93 11.51 8.99
N LYS A 54 35.38 11.87 10.19
CA LYS A 54 35.02 11.15 11.43
C LYS A 54 33.54 11.28 11.77
N ASP A 55 32.98 12.47 11.55
CA ASP A 55 31.54 12.70 11.71
C ASP A 55 30.75 11.90 10.68
N LEU A 56 31.21 11.85 9.43
CA LEU A 56 30.57 11.07 8.35
C LEU A 56 30.43 9.58 8.70
N MET A 57 31.48 8.95 9.22
CA MET A 57 31.41 7.56 9.68
C MET A 57 30.47 7.37 10.89
N ARG A 58 30.44 8.33 11.82
CA ARG A 58 29.53 8.30 12.97
C ARG A 58 28.07 8.41 12.52
N GLU A 59 27.77 9.36 11.64
CA GLU A 59 26.41 9.57 11.11
C GLU A 59 25.95 8.38 10.26
N TYR A 60 26.84 7.75 9.50
CA TYR A 60 26.53 6.51 8.80
C TYR A 60 26.11 5.39 9.77
N LYS A 61 26.85 5.20 10.87
CA LYS A 61 26.47 4.25 11.94
C LYS A 61 25.14 4.63 12.63
N ALA A 62 24.78 5.90 12.62
CA ALA A 62 23.50 6.40 13.14
C ALA A 62 22.32 6.26 12.14
N GLY A 63 22.58 5.77 10.91
CA GLY A 63 21.55 5.51 9.91
C GLY A 63 21.37 6.60 8.86
N VAL A 64 22.32 7.54 8.74
CA VAL A 64 22.35 8.49 7.63
C VAL A 64 22.92 7.78 6.40
N ASP A 65 22.14 7.73 5.32
CA ASP A 65 22.51 6.99 4.11
C ASP A 65 23.16 7.86 3.04
N TYR A 66 23.09 9.20 3.14
CA TYR A 66 23.53 10.11 2.07
C TYR A 66 24.42 11.23 2.57
N VAL A 67 25.41 11.56 1.75
CA VAL A 67 26.35 12.64 1.99
C VAL A 67 26.53 13.49 0.74
N LYS A 68 26.63 14.80 0.92
CA LYS A 68 27.02 15.76 -0.11
C LYS A 68 28.43 16.25 0.16
N VAL A 69 29.29 16.11 -0.83
CA VAL A 69 30.68 16.56 -0.80
C VAL A 69 30.84 17.66 -1.85
N THR A 70 31.48 18.76 -1.46
CA THR A 70 31.72 19.90 -2.35
C THR A 70 33.22 20.18 -2.47
N ASN A 71 33.65 20.58 -3.66
CA ASN A 71 35.04 20.95 -3.96
C ASN A 71 36.07 19.86 -3.59
N ALA A 72 35.73 18.58 -3.84
CA ALA A 72 36.63 17.47 -3.61
C ALA A 72 37.69 17.36 -4.70
N SER A 73 38.85 16.80 -4.33
CA SER A 73 39.83 16.24 -5.25
C SER A 73 39.69 14.72 -5.22
N LEU A 74 39.57 14.11 -6.39
CA LEU A 74 39.38 12.68 -6.56
C LEU A 74 40.51 12.14 -7.42
N GLU A 75 41.28 11.19 -6.88
CA GLU A 75 42.38 10.52 -7.57
C GLU A 75 41.93 9.12 -8.00
N PHE A 76 42.13 8.79 -9.28
CA PHE A 76 41.72 7.51 -9.82
C PHE A 76 42.54 6.37 -9.20
N THR A 77 41.87 5.31 -8.76
CA THR A 77 42.52 4.23 -8.00
C THR A 77 42.94 3.05 -8.87
N GLY A 78 42.55 3.02 -10.15
CA GLY A 78 42.75 1.85 -11.01
C GLY A 78 41.62 0.82 -10.94
N TYR A 79 40.67 0.97 -10.01
CA TYR A 79 39.56 0.03 -9.85
C TYR A 79 38.29 0.47 -10.58
N TYR A 80 37.53 -0.52 -11.04
CA TYR A 80 36.30 -0.37 -11.80
C TYR A 80 35.17 -1.17 -11.16
N LYS A 81 33.93 -0.73 -11.40
CA LYS A 81 32.73 -1.51 -11.10
C LYS A 81 32.00 -1.81 -12.40
N GLU A 82 31.97 -3.09 -12.74
CA GLU A 82 31.42 -3.59 -14.01
C GLU A 82 29.96 -4.06 -13.86
N ASP A 83 29.22 -4.03 -14.98
CA ASP A 83 27.95 -4.73 -15.08
C ASP A 83 28.14 -6.24 -15.32
N LYS A 84 27.03 -6.99 -15.36
CA LYS A 84 27.05 -8.45 -15.61
C LYS A 84 27.62 -8.85 -16.98
N ASN A 85 27.81 -7.88 -17.88
CA ASN A 85 28.34 -8.08 -19.23
C ASN A 85 29.80 -7.58 -19.34
N GLY A 86 30.46 -7.23 -18.23
CA GLY A 86 31.83 -6.74 -18.20
C GLY A 86 31.99 -5.29 -18.70
N LYS A 87 30.90 -4.51 -18.72
CA LYS A 87 30.97 -3.08 -19.07
C LYS A 87 31.22 -2.24 -17.83
N ASN A 88 32.24 -1.39 -17.87
CA ASN A 88 32.50 -0.39 -16.82
C ASN A 88 31.27 0.52 -16.64
N LEU A 89 30.64 0.43 -15.47
CA LEU A 89 29.55 1.33 -15.08
C LEU A 89 30.09 2.50 -14.26
N TYR A 90 31.06 2.23 -13.38
CA TYR A 90 31.62 3.20 -12.45
C TYR A 90 33.13 3.07 -12.35
N ASN A 91 33.79 4.21 -12.19
CA ASN A 91 35.22 4.32 -11.95
C ASN A 91 35.42 4.63 -10.46
N CYS A 92 36.34 3.91 -9.83
CA CYS A 92 36.65 4.10 -8.42
C CYS A 92 37.71 5.19 -8.26
N TYR A 93 37.44 6.15 -7.39
CA TYR A 93 38.34 7.22 -7.01
C TYR A 93 38.58 7.20 -5.50
N ALA A 94 39.70 7.76 -5.06
CA ALA A 94 39.98 8.05 -3.67
C ALA A 94 39.87 9.56 -3.42
N THR A 95 39.29 9.92 -2.28
CA THR A 95 39.26 11.30 -1.80
C THR A 95 39.62 11.39 -0.33
N VAL A 96 40.02 12.58 0.10
CA VAL A 96 40.28 12.91 1.51
C VAL A 96 39.21 13.87 1.98
N ILE A 97 38.44 13.49 3.00
CA ILE A 97 37.43 14.33 3.65
C ILE A 97 37.82 14.52 5.11
N GLY A 98 38.32 15.72 5.44
CA GLY A 98 38.94 15.96 6.74
C GLY A 98 40.26 15.20 6.85
N GLU A 99 40.35 14.27 7.79
CA GLU A 99 41.53 13.41 8.01
C GLU A 99 41.38 12.00 7.43
N GLU A 100 40.19 11.65 6.95
CA GLU A 100 39.85 10.28 6.54
C GLU A 100 39.84 10.17 5.01
N LYS A 101 40.33 9.04 4.49
CA LYS A 101 40.27 8.70 3.07
C LYS A 101 39.02 7.87 2.79
N PHE A 102 38.38 8.09 1.65
CA PHE A 102 37.18 7.35 1.21
C PHE A 102 37.32 6.91 -0.24
N PHE A 103 36.80 5.71 -0.54
CA PHE A 103 36.52 5.33 -1.91
C PHE A 103 35.23 5.98 -2.39
N VAL A 104 35.23 6.42 -3.64
CA VAL A 104 34.11 7.08 -4.31
C VAL A 104 33.87 6.39 -5.64
N PHE A 105 32.68 5.85 -5.85
CA PHE A 105 32.26 5.38 -7.17
C PHE A 105 31.65 6.53 -7.96
N VAL A 106 32.30 6.90 -9.06
CA VAL A 106 31.85 7.96 -9.98
C VAL A 106 31.30 7.31 -11.26
N PRO A 107 30.12 7.72 -11.76
CA PRO A 107 29.61 7.30 -13.06
C PRO A 107 30.62 7.52 -14.18
N THR A 108 30.75 6.55 -15.09
CA THR A 108 31.61 6.69 -16.29
C THR A 108 31.26 7.91 -17.14
N SER A 109 30.02 8.40 -17.08
CA SER A 109 29.58 9.63 -17.74
C SER A 109 30.10 10.93 -17.12
N ARG A 110 30.72 10.86 -15.95
CA ARG A 110 31.22 12.01 -15.16
C ARG A 110 32.71 11.92 -14.80
N SER A 111 33.40 10.88 -15.26
CA SER A 111 34.79 10.57 -14.92
C SER A 111 35.78 10.85 -16.06
N GLY A 112 35.45 11.77 -16.98
CA GLY A 112 36.25 12.08 -18.16
C GLY A 112 35.47 11.94 -19.47
N GLU A 113 36.16 12.16 -20.60
CA GLU A 113 35.56 12.08 -21.94
C GLU A 113 35.37 10.64 -22.45
N ASP A 114 36.20 9.70 -21.98
CA ASP A 114 36.16 8.29 -22.36
C ASP A 114 35.81 7.40 -21.14
N ALA A 115 34.76 6.60 -21.28
CA ALA A 115 34.31 5.67 -20.24
C ALA A 115 35.34 4.58 -19.91
N ASN A 116 36.24 4.25 -20.84
CA ASN A 116 37.28 3.24 -20.67
C ASN A 116 38.62 3.83 -20.23
N ASN A 117 38.80 5.15 -20.37
CA ASN A 117 40.01 5.87 -19.99
C ASN A 117 39.62 7.08 -19.13
N PRO A 118 39.30 6.86 -17.84
CA PRO A 118 38.92 7.95 -16.96
C PRO A 118 40.05 8.95 -16.73
N ASP A 119 39.69 10.20 -16.42
CA ASP A 119 40.64 11.20 -15.98
C ASP A 119 41.30 10.75 -14.67
N GLU A 120 42.63 10.81 -14.60
CA GLU A 120 43.40 10.40 -13.42
C GLU A 120 43.08 11.26 -12.18
N LEU A 121 42.73 12.53 -12.38
CA LEU A 121 42.43 13.48 -11.31
C LEU A 121 41.22 14.35 -11.65
N LEU A 122 40.15 14.26 -10.85
CA LEU A 122 39.02 15.18 -10.91
C LEU A 122 39.18 16.25 -9.83
N THR A 123 39.22 17.52 -10.23
CA THR A 123 39.38 18.66 -9.32
C THR A 123 38.10 19.48 -9.20
N ASN A 124 37.90 20.11 -8.04
CA ASN A 124 36.69 20.88 -7.71
C ASN A 124 35.39 20.07 -7.92
N TYR A 125 35.47 18.75 -7.75
CA TYR A 125 34.36 17.86 -8.03
C TYR A 125 33.34 17.92 -6.88
N SER A 126 32.06 18.08 -7.22
CA SER A 126 30.97 18.11 -6.26
C SER A 126 29.98 17.02 -6.58
N PHE A 127 29.59 16.27 -5.56
CA PHE A 127 28.73 15.11 -5.71
C PHE A 127 27.87 14.88 -4.47
N THR A 128 26.78 14.16 -4.69
CA THR A 128 26.03 13.52 -3.61
C THR A 128 26.24 12.03 -3.77
N ALA A 129 26.44 11.31 -2.67
CA ALA A 129 26.71 9.89 -2.69
C ALA A 129 25.91 9.18 -1.61
N ARG A 130 25.55 7.92 -1.90
CA ARG A 130 25.04 6.99 -0.90
C ARG A 130 26.22 6.35 -0.17
N MET A 131 26.19 6.40 1.15
CA MET A 131 27.16 5.71 1.99
C MET A 131 26.75 4.24 2.13
N HIS A 132 27.69 3.34 1.90
CA HIS A 132 27.51 1.90 2.11
C HIS A 132 28.86 1.22 2.32
N THR A 133 28.85 -0.04 2.72
CA THR A 133 30.04 -0.90 2.71
C THR A 133 30.03 -1.74 1.44
N ASP A 134 31.16 -1.85 0.74
CA ASP A 134 31.33 -2.71 -0.44
C ASP A 134 32.43 -3.75 -0.12
N PRO A 135 32.06 -4.94 0.40
CA PRO A 135 33.04 -5.96 0.79
C PRO A 135 33.87 -6.48 -0.38
N ASP A 136 33.28 -6.52 -1.58
CA ASP A 136 33.94 -7.01 -2.78
C ASP A 136 35.08 -6.06 -3.16
N LEU A 137 34.83 -4.75 -3.21
CA LEU A 137 35.89 -3.75 -3.44
C LEU A 137 37.00 -3.84 -2.39
N LEU A 138 36.63 -3.90 -1.10
CA LEU A 138 37.62 -3.96 -0.02
C LEU A 138 38.47 -5.23 -0.08
N SER A 139 37.89 -6.35 -0.52
CA SER A 139 38.64 -7.60 -0.71
C SER A 139 39.64 -7.54 -1.84
N ILE A 140 39.26 -6.96 -2.99
CA ILE A 140 40.13 -6.77 -4.15
C ILE A 140 41.32 -5.88 -3.78
N VAL A 141 41.05 -4.76 -3.10
CA VAL A 141 42.11 -3.84 -2.66
C VAL A 141 43.05 -4.55 -1.68
N ALA A 142 42.51 -5.28 -0.70
CA ALA A 142 43.35 -5.98 0.26
C ALA A 142 44.27 -7.04 -0.40
N GLU A 143 43.75 -7.77 -1.40
CA GLU A 143 44.51 -8.75 -2.16
C GLU A 143 45.68 -8.11 -2.93
N ASP A 144 45.48 -6.94 -3.55
CA ASP A 144 46.54 -6.21 -4.25
C ASP A 144 47.68 -5.75 -3.33
N TYR A 145 47.40 -5.58 -2.03
CA TYR A 145 48.39 -5.28 -1.01
C TYR A 145 48.89 -6.53 -0.26
N GLU A 146 48.62 -7.73 -0.78
CA GLU A 146 49.02 -9.02 -0.21
C GLU A 146 48.56 -9.22 1.25
N MET A 147 47.38 -8.68 1.61
CA MET A 147 46.83 -8.78 2.96
C MET A 147 45.37 -9.24 2.98
N THR A 148 44.91 -9.68 4.14
CA THR A 148 43.49 -10.00 4.32
C THR A 148 42.65 -8.73 4.45
N THR A 149 41.35 -8.82 4.16
CA THR A 149 40.42 -7.69 4.31
C THR A 149 40.35 -7.20 5.76
N GLU A 150 40.45 -8.10 6.75
CA GLU A 150 40.46 -7.74 8.17
C GLU A 150 41.72 -6.93 8.53
N GLU A 151 42.89 -7.39 8.09
CA GLU A 151 44.15 -6.65 8.28
C GLU A 151 44.13 -5.28 7.58
N TRP A 152 43.58 -5.20 6.36
CA TRP A 152 43.40 -3.94 5.65
C TRP A 152 42.51 -2.96 6.42
N ILE A 153 41.38 -3.44 6.95
CA ILE A 153 40.47 -2.63 7.77
C ILE A 153 41.18 -2.11 9.02
N ASP A 154 41.98 -2.96 9.67
CA ASP A 154 42.73 -2.60 10.89
C ASP A 154 43.84 -1.57 10.65
N THR A 155 44.34 -1.45 9.40
CA THR A 155 45.31 -0.39 9.07
C THR A 155 44.74 1.02 9.19
N GLY A 156 43.42 1.17 9.02
CA GLY A 156 42.74 2.47 9.01
C GLY A 156 43.20 3.42 7.89
N ILE A 157 43.88 2.93 6.86
CA ILE A 157 44.43 3.76 5.76
C ILE A 157 43.29 4.39 4.94
N ILE A 158 42.19 3.65 4.75
CA ILE A 158 40.99 4.12 4.07
C ILE A 158 39.75 3.65 4.82
N SER A 159 38.70 4.47 4.79
CA SER A 159 37.43 4.15 5.42
C SER A 159 36.79 2.90 4.81
N THR A 160 36.17 2.08 5.66
CA THR A 160 35.31 0.96 5.23
C THR A 160 34.03 1.41 4.54
N VAL A 161 33.68 2.69 4.67
CA VAL A 161 32.51 3.29 4.02
C VAL A 161 32.90 3.77 2.63
N VAL A 162 32.16 3.31 1.64
CA VAL A 162 32.28 3.67 0.23
C VAL A 162 31.16 4.65 -0.13
N LEU A 163 31.52 5.71 -0.85
CA LEU A 163 30.62 6.75 -1.33
C LEU A 163 30.19 6.44 -2.77
N ASP A 164 28.95 5.99 -2.95
CA ASP A 164 28.40 5.66 -4.28
C ASP A 164 27.57 6.83 -4.84
N GLU A 165 28.16 7.60 -5.76
CA GLU A 165 27.46 8.68 -6.44
C GLU A 165 26.38 8.16 -7.40
N ALA A 166 26.59 7.01 -8.01
CA ALA A 166 25.68 6.50 -9.03
C ALA A 166 24.40 5.89 -8.45
N ALA A 167 24.50 5.23 -7.30
CA ALA A 167 23.35 4.77 -6.54
C ALA A 167 22.57 5.92 -5.87
N SER A 168 23.10 7.16 -5.93
CA SER A 168 22.50 8.34 -5.33
C SER A 168 21.43 9.00 -6.19
N ASP A 169 20.67 8.25 -7.00
CA ASP A 169 19.53 8.79 -7.76
C ASP A 169 18.40 9.25 -6.82
N ILE A 170 18.69 10.36 -6.15
CA ILE A 170 17.89 11.09 -5.18
C ILE A 170 16.65 11.60 -5.89
N THR A 171 16.73 11.89 -7.19
CA THR A 171 15.57 12.22 -8.04
C THR A 171 14.59 11.07 -8.08
N ARG A 172 15.04 9.85 -8.40
CA ARG A 172 14.17 8.65 -8.35
C ARG A 172 13.62 8.42 -6.95
N MET A 173 14.42 8.67 -5.91
CA MET A 173 13.95 8.51 -4.53
C MET A 173 12.90 9.57 -4.14
N TYR A 174 13.06 10.83 -4.54
CA TYR A 174 12.05 11.88 -4.38
C TYR A 174 10.77 11.56 -5.13
N ILE A 175 10.85 10.98 -6.33
CA ILE A 175 9.66 10.52 -7.07
C ILE A 175 8.93 9.43 -6.29
N ILE A 176 9.65 8.45 -5.72
CA ILE A 176 9.06 7.38 -4.91
C ILE A 176 8.38 7.96 -3.66
N TRP A 177 9.07 8.85 -2.95
CA TRP A 177 8.52 9.52 -1.77
C TRP A 177 7.31 10.41 -2.09
N GLY A 178 7.38 11.16 -3.20
CA GLY A 178 6.26 11.95 -3.69
C GLY A 178 5.05 11.07 -4.02
N ALA A 179 5.26 9.96 -4.73
CA ALA A 179 4.20 9.00 -5.04
C ALA A 179 3.60 8.39 -3.76
N LEU A 180 4.43 8.04 -2.78
CA LEU A 180 3.99 7.49 -1.50
C LEU A 180 3.12 8.49 -0.72
N ILE A 181 3.53 9.76 -0.65
CA ILE A 181 2.76 10.84 -0.02
C ILE A 181 1.41 11.03 -0.74
N CYS A 182 1.41 11.03 -2.08
CA CYS A 182 0.18 11.12 -2.86
C CYS A 182 -0.80 9.98 -2.56
N VAL A 183 -0.30 8.74 -2.45
CA VAL A 183 -1.14 7.58 -2.09
C VAL A 183 -1.73 7.73 -0.69
N ILE A 184 -0.93 8.18 0.29
CA ILE A 184 -1.42 8.44 1.66
C ILE A 184 -2.54 9.48 1.65
N LEU A 185 -2.34 10.59 0.92
CA LEU A 185 -3.35 11.66 0.81
C LEU A 185 -4.64 11.14 0.16
N LEU A 186 -4.55 10.34 -0.90
CA LEU A 186 -5.72 9.72 -1.54
C LEU A 186 -6.46 8.77 -0.60
N CYS A 187 -5.73 7.98 0.20
CA CYS A 187 -6.34 7.12 1.22
C CYS A 187 -7.07 7.94 2.30
N LEU A 188 -6.48 9.05 2.76
CA LEU A 188 -7.13 9.94 3.73
C LEU A 188 -8.39 10.59 3.16
N VAL A 189 -8.33 11.10 1.92
CA VAL A 189 -9.51 11.63 1.21
C VAL A 189 -10.59 10.56 1.09
N TYR A 190 -10.23 9.34 0.70
CA TYR A 190 -11.17 8.20 0.64
C TYR A 190 -11.83 7.94 1.99
N CYS A 191 -11.07 7.89 3.09
CA CYS A 191 -11.59 7.69 4.44
C CYS A 191 -12.58 8.79 4.84
N ILE A 192 -12.25 10.06 4.57
CA ILE A 192 -13.12 11.21 4.86
C ILE A 192 -14.41 11.14 4.04
N THR A 193 -14.31 10.87 2.74
CA THR A 193 -15.48 10.74 1.85
C THR A 193 -16.36 9.58 2.27
N SER A 194 -15.77 8.42 2.58
CA SER A 194 -16.51 7.24 3.04
C SER A 194 -17.23 7.52 4.37
N TYR A 195 -16.54 8.14 5.33
CA TYR A 195 -17.14 8.56 6.60
C TYR A 195 -18.33 9.51 6.39
N ASN A 196 -18.17 10.55 5.56
CA ASN A 196 -19.23 11.50 5.27
C ASN A 196 -20.43 10.86 4.57
N ASN A 197 -20.21 9.86 3.71
CA ASN A 197 -21.27 9.13 3.01
C ASN A 197 -22.00 8.13 3.92
N LEU A 198 -21.33 7.55 4.91
CA LEU A 198 -21.90 6.56 5.83
C LEU A 198 -22.54 7.19 7.08
N LYS A 199 -22.11 8.39 7.49
CA LYS A 199 -22.73 9.14 8.60
C LYS A 199 -24.18 9.53 8.32
N ASN A 200 -24.51 9.83 7.06
CA ASN A 200 -25.86 10.20 6.64
C ASN A 200 -26.49 9.07 5.81
N ILE A 201 -27.58 8.48 6.31
CA ILE A 201 -28.29 7.39 5.63
C ILE A 201 -28.73 7.76 4.20
N TYR A 202 -29.12 9.02 3.97
CA TYR A 202 -29.60 9.50 2.66
C TYR A 202 -28.47 9.67 1.63
N LYS A 203 -27.21 9.70 2.07
CA LYS A 203 -26.06 9.75 1.15
C LYS A 203 -25.71 8.38 0.58
N ARG A 204 -26.18 7.31 1.22
CA ARG A 204 -25.93 5.93 0.81
C ARG A 204 -26.59 5.63 -0.53
N LYS A 205 -25.85 5.01 -1.46
CA LYS A 205 -26.31 4.73 -2.83
C LYS A 205 -27.59 3.89 -2.85
N GLU A 206 -27.67 2.89 -1.99
CA GLU A 206 -28.79 1.97 -1.89
C GLU A 206 -30.06 2.65 -1.36
N VAL A 207 -29.91 3.62 -0.44
CA VAL A 207 -31.03 4.44 0.05
C VAL A 207 -31.44 5.48 -1.01
N LYS A 208 -30.49 6.11 -1.70
CA LYS A 208 -30.79 7.05 -2.80
C LYS A 208 -31.60 6.40 -3.92
N LYS A 209 -31.37 5.12 -4.22
CA LYS A 209 -32.16 4.39 -5.21
C LYS A 209 -33.65 4.34 -4.85
N LEU A 210 -34.03 4.39 -3.57
CA LEU A 210 -35.43 4.41 -3.16
C LEU A 210 -36.18 5.65 -3.65
N ALA A 211 -35.46 6.73 -4.00
CA ALA A 211 -36.06 7.91 -4.61
C ALA A 211 -36.80 7.58 -5.92
N GLN A 212 -36.45 6.49 -6.61
CA GLN A 212 -37.16 6.02 -7.79
C GLN A 212 -38.59 5.52 -7.50
N TYR A 213 -38.90 5.24 -6.23
CA TYR A 213 -40.21 4.76 -5.79
C TYR A 213 -41.08 5.86 -5.14
N GLY A 214 -40.53 7.06 -4.96
CA GLY A 214 -41.17 8.18 -4.26
C GLY A 214 -40.22 8.88 -3.30
N GLU A 215 -40.76 9.77 -2.46
CA GLU A 215 -39.98 10.43 -1.41
C GLU A 215 -39.39 9.39 -0.44
N ILE A 216 -38.08 9.48 -0.16
CA ILE A 216 -37.34 8.44 0.57
C ILE A 216 -37.96 8.18 1.94
N ASP A 217 -38.31 9.22 2.70
CA ASP A 217 -38.89 9.05 4.04
C ASP A 217 -40.24 8.35 4.00
N THR A 218 -41.09 8.69 3.04
CA THR A 218 -42.37 8.01 2.84
C THR A 218 -42.16 6.53 2.48
N VAL A 219 -41.20 6.22 1.60
CA VAL A 219 -40.90 4.84 1.22
C VAL A 219 -40.38 4.05 2.43
N LEU A 220 -39.49 4.62 3.24
CA LEU A 220 -38.98 3.96 4.46
C LEU A 220 -40.10 3.73 5.49
N ASP A 221 -41.01 4.69 5.66
CA ASP A 221 -42.16 4.54 6.55
C ASP A 221 -43.16 3.48 6.05
N CYS A 222 -43.39 3.42 4.74
CA CYS A 222 -44.17 2.35 4.11
C CYS A 222 -43.53 0.98 4.36
N ILE A 223 -42.21 0.87 4.21
CA ILE A 223 -41.48 -0.37 4.49
C ILE A 223 -41.66 -0.78 5.94
N ASN A 224 -41.46 0.12 6.91
CA ASN A 224 -41.64 -0.19 8.34
C ASN A 224 -43.06 -0.68 8.63
N LYS A 225 -44.08 0.04 8.13
CA LYS A 225 -45.49 -0.38 8.28
C LYS A 225 -45.77 -1.73 7.65
N GLU A 226 -45.14 -2.05 6.54
CA GLU A 226 -45.34 -3.32 5.85
C GLU A 226 -44.64 -4.48 6.57
N VAL A 227 -43.45 -4.24 7.13
CA VAL A 227 -42.77 -5.21 8.01
C VAL A 227 -43.60 -5.51 9.25
N ASP A 228 -44.26 -4.51 9.83
CA ASP A 228 -45.09 -4.71 11.03
C ASP A 228 -46.41 -5.46 10.73
N ASN A 229 -46.98 -5.33 9.53
CA ASN A 229 -48.34 -5.78 9.24
C ASN A 229 -48.47 -6.87 8.16
N LYS A 230 -47.46 -7.05 7.30
CA LYS A 230 -47.52 -7.88 6.08
C LYS A 230 -46.19 -8.59 5.82
N LEU A 231 -45.58 -9.12 6.88
CA LEU A 231 -44.35 -9.89 6.81
C LEU A 231 -44.64 -11.31 6.30
N GLU A 232 -43.97 -11.72 5.22
CA GLU A 232 -44.06 -13.07 4.65
C GLU A 232 -42.87 -13.93 5.08
N PHE A 233 -41.72 -13.30 5.34
CA PHE A 233 -40.50 -13.97 5.80
C PHE A 233 -39.69 -13.09 6.73
N ASP A 234 -39.15 -13.69 7.80
CA ASP A 234 -38.28 -13.00 8.76
C ASP A 234 -37.03 -13.81 9.06
N SER A 235 -35.87 -13.23 8.76
CA SER A 235 -34.58 -13.69 9.25
C SER A 235 -33.73 -12.54 9.79
N VAL A 236 -32.60 -12.90 10.40
CA VAL A 236 -31.64 -11.94 10.96
C VAL A 236 -31.14 -10.96 9.90
N ASN A 237 -30.92 -11.47 8.68
CA ASN A 237 -30.29 -10.73 7.60
C ASN A 237 -31.27 -10.34 6.49
N MET A 238 -32.52 -10.82 6.52
CA MET A 238 -33.46 -10.60 5.43
C MET A 238 -34.91 -10.55 5.92
N LYS A 239 -35.70 -9.67 5.31
CA LYS A 239 -37.14 -9.56 5.50
C LYS A 239 -37.83 -9.48 4.14
N ILE A 240 -38.86 -10.28 3.96
CA ILE A 240 -39.68 -10.28 2.74
C ILE A 240 -41.08 -9.90 3.15
N THR A 241 -41.60 -8.86 2.50
CA THR A 241 -43.00 -8.47 2.60
C THR A 241 -43.67 -8.64 1.24
N LYS A 242 -44.98 -8.39 1.19
CA LYS A 242 -45.74 -8.45 -0.07
C LYS A 242 -45.12 -7.62 -1.20
N ASN A 243 -44.63 -6.42 -0.90
CA ASN A 243 -44.10 -5.47 -1.87
C ASN A 243 -42.60 -5.24 -1.80
N TYR A 244 -41.92 -5.57 -0.71
CA TYR A 244 -40.52 -5.21 -0.50
C TYR A 244 -39.65 -6.41 -0.12
N LEU A 245 -38.42 -6.37 -0.61
CA LEU A 245 -37.33 -7.20 -0.11
C LEU A 245 -36.29 -6.31 0.56
N ILE A 246 -35.95 -6.67 1.78
CA ILE A 246 -35.03 -5.93 2.64
C ILE A 246 -33.95 -6.92 3.07
N ALA A 247 -32.69 -6.60 2.82
CA ALA A 247 -31.60 -7.45 3.24
C ALA A 247 -30.37 -6.69 3.71
N PHE A 248 -29.67 -7.25 4.68
CA PHE A 248 -28.50 -6.69 5.34
C PHE A 248 -27.42 -7.77 5.45
N THR A 249 -26.18 -7.46 5.07
CA THR A 249 -25.05 -8.36 5.30
C THR A 249 -23.74 -7.59 5.42
N ASN A 250 -23.10 -7.65 6.58
CA ASN A 250 -21.74 -7.12 6.83
C ASN A 250 -21.46 -5.75 6.19
N GLY A 251 -22.33 -4.77 6.45
CA GLY A 251 -22.22 -3.42 5.92
C GLY A 251 -22.86 -3.19 4.55
N ARG A 252 -23.29 -4.24 3.85
CA ARG A 252 -24.07 -4.17 2.60
C ARG A 252 -25.57 -4.17 2.90
N ILE A 253 -26.33 -3.44 2.08
CA ILE A 253 -27.77 -3.28 2.24
C ILE A 253 -28.43 -3.45 0.87
N TYR A 254 -29.57 -4.13 0.84
CA TYR A 254 -30.50 -4.11 -0.27
C TYR A 254 -31.87 -3.69 0.23
N LEU A 255 -32.46 -2.72 -0.48
CA LEU A 255 -33.81 -2.20 -0.24
C LEU A 255 -34.46 -2.01 -1.61
N GLY A 256 -35.45 -2.84 -1.93
CA GLY A 256 -36.06 -2.85 -3.25
C GLY A 256 -37.51 -3.31 -3.21
N LYS A 257 -38.30 -2.88 -4.19
CA LYS A 257 -39.63 -3.47 -4.40
C LYS A 257 -39.46 -4.85 -5.02
N ARG A 258 -40.20 -5.82 -4.48
CA ARG A 258 -40.21 -7.21 -4.92
C ARG A 258 -40.58 -7.35 -6.40
N ALA A 259 -41.47 -6.50 -6.90
CA ALA A 259 -41.89 -6.50 -8.31
C ALA A 259 -40.75 -6.26 -9.33
N PHE A 260 -39.60 -5.73 -8.91
CA PHE A 260 -38.44 -5.55 -9.80
C PHE A 260 -37.43 -6.69 -9.73
N ILE A 261 -37.63 -7.63 -8.80
CA ILE A 261 -36.77 -8.80 -8.68
C ILE A 261 -37.21 -9.78 -9.75
N SER A 262 -36.30 -10.10 -10.66
CA SER A 262 -36.55 -11.05 -11.75
C SER A 262 -36.29 -12.48 -11.32
N LYS A 263 -35.33 -12.70 -10.41
CA LYS A 263 -34.87 -14.02 -10.00
C LYS A 263 -34.16 -13.99 -8.66
N VAL A 264 -34.31 -15.08 -7.90
CA VAL A 264 -33.48 -15.41 -6.75
C VAL A 264 -32.88 -16.79 -6.98
N GLU A 265 -31.57 -16.93 -6.80
CA GLU A 265 -30.85 -18.18 -7.02
C GLU A 265 -30.02 -18.58 -5.80
N LEU A 266 -29.98 -19.89 -5.53
CA LEU A 266 -29.04 -20.49 -4.59
C LEU A 266 -27.77 -20.90 -5.33
N ILE A 267 -26.61 -20.44 -4.87
CA ILE A 267 -25.33 -20.72 -5.52
C ILE A 267 -24.25 -21.07 -4.51
N SER A 268 -23.60 -22.20 -4.72
CA SER A 268 -22.46 -22.63 -3.91
C SER A 268 -21.16 -22.04 -4.45
N LYS A 269 -20.44 -21.29 -3.61
CA LYS A 269 -19.14 -20.70 -3.92
C LYS A 269 -18.06 -21.23 -2.99
N VAL A 270 -16.81 -21.20 -3.45
CA VAL A 270 -15.67 -21.59 -2.60
C VAL A 270 -15.45 -20.52 -1.53
N LYS A 271 -15.48 -20.95 -0.26
CA LYS A 271 -15.50 -20.11 0.96
C LYS A 271 -14.32 -19.12 1.06
N LYS A 272 -13.14 -19.54 0.58
CA LYS A 272 -11.90 -18.78 0.34
C LYS A 272 -10.85 -19.75 -0.18
N ALA A 273 -10.00 -19.32 -1.11
CA ALA A 273 -8.80 -20.04 -1.51
C ALA A 273 -7.59 -19.28 -0.95
N TYR A 274 -6.82 -19.91 -0.06
CA TYR A 274 -5.48 -19.46 0.28
C TYR A 274 -4.50 -20.41 -0.40
N GLY A 275 -3.94 -19.99 -1.54
CA GLY A 275 -3.10 -20.86 -2.38
C GLY A 275 -3.90 -22.03 -2.98
N ILE A 276 -3.43 -23.27 -2.78
CA ILE A 276 -3.96 -24.50 -3.41
C ILE A 276 -5.07 -25.16 -2.56
N VAL A 277 -5.25 -24.74 -1.30
CA VAL A 277 -6.22 -25.38 -0.38
C VAL A 277 -7.60 -24.73 -0.50
N LYS A 278 -8.58 -25.50 -1.01
CA LYS A 278 -10.00 -25.12 -1.02
C LYS A 278 -10.63 -25.45 0.34
N LEU A 279 -11.00 -24.44 1.12
CA LEU A 279 -11.56 -24.57 2.48
C LEU A 279 -13.08 -24.87 2.50
N GLY A 280 -13.59 -25.56 1.47
CA GLY A 280 -15.01 -25.92 1.34
C GLY A 280 -15.86 -24.92 0.57
N TYR A 281 -17.16 -25.21 0.51
CA TYR A 281 -18.18 -24.42 -0.16
C TYR A 281 -19.05 -23.67 0.86
N GLU A 282 -19.47 -22.47 0.52
CA GLU A 282 -20.52 -21.70 1.20
C GLU A 282 -21.64 -21.42 0.19
N ASP A 283 -22.88 -21.55 0.64
CA ASP A 283 -24.04 -21.26 -0.17
C ASP A 283 -24.49 -19.82 -0.01
N PHE A 284 -24.85 -19.20 -1.13
CA PHE A 284 -25.27 -17.82 -1.22
C PHE A 284 -26.61 -17.71 -1.94
N LEU A 285 -27.51 -16.86 -1.42
CA LEU A 285 -28.63 -16.36 -2.18
C LEU A 285 -28.18 -15.15 -3.00
N GLN A 286 -28.36 -15.22 -4.31
CA GLN A 286 -28.19 -14.08 -5.20
C GLN A 286 -29.53 -13.54 -5.66
N ILE A 287 -29.65 -12.21 -5.62
CA ILE A 287 -30.86 -11.49 -5.99
C ILE A 287 -30.57 -10.71 -7.27
N TYR A 288 -31.48 -10.82 -8.24
CA TYR A 288 -31.36 -10.22 -9.56
C TYR A 288 -32.48 -9.23 -9.85
N GLU A 289 -32.14 -8.09 -10.45
CA GLU A 289 -33.07 -7.16 -11.11
C GLU A 289 -32.77 -7.20 -12.62
N GLY A 290 -33.66 -7.83 -13.41
CA GLY A 290 -33.35 -8.22 -14.78
C GLY A 290 -32.22 -9.24 -14.84
N ASP A 291 -31.19 -9.01 -15.67
CA ASP A 291 -30.00 -9.87 -15.74
C ASP A 291 -28.90 -9.46 -14.75
N LYS A 292 -29.10 -8.39 -13.98
CA LYS A 292 -28.08 -7.82 -13.11
C LYS A 292 -28.22 -8.35 -11.69
N ARG A 293 -27.16 -9.00 -11.20
CA ARG A 293 -27.02 -9.30 -9.78
C ARG A 293 -26.92 -8.01 -8.96
N VAL A 294 -27.87 -7.80 -8.06
CA VAL A 294 -27.95 -6.60 -7.22
C VAL A 294 -27.56 -6.84 -5.77
N PHE A 295 -27.70 -8.07 -5.29
CA PHE A 295 -27.32 -8.42 -3.92
C PHE A 295 -26.94 -9.89 -3.78
N GLU A 296 -26.18 -10.20 -2.74
CA GLU A 296 -25.73 -11.55 -2.42
C GLU A 296 -25.64 -11.69 -0.90
N ILE A 297 -26.20 -12.78 -0.37
CA ILE A 297 -26.30 -13.03 1.07
C ILE A 297 -25.83 -14.46 1.35
N PRO A 298 -24.88 -14.66 2.28
CA PRO A 298 -24.52 -16.01 2.73
C PRO A 298 -25.69 -16.63 3.49
N ILE A 299 -26.00 -17.89 3.19
CA ILE A 299 -27.04 -18.65 3.89
C ILE A 299 -26.42 -19.42 5.04
N LEU A 300 -27.12 -19.41 6.17
CA LEU A 300 -26.71 -20.14 7.37
C LEU A 300 -27.34 -21.54 7.48
N ASN A 301 -28.47 -21.78 6.80
CA ASN A 301 -29.18 -23.05 6.81
C ASN A 301 -29.99 -23.28 5.51
N GLU A 302 -29.96 -24.49 4.95
CA GLU A 302 -30.75 -24.89 3.77
C GLU A 302 -32.26 -24.66 3.91
N VAL A 303 -32.81 -24.74 5.13
CA VAL A 303 -34.24 -24.47 5.37
C VAL A 303 -34.59 -23.02 5.01
N GLU A 304 -33.72 -22.08 5.40
CA GLU A 304 -33.86 -20.65 5.08
C GLU A 304 -33.87 -20.44 3.56
N ALA A 305 -32.95 -21.13 2.85
CA ALA A 305 -32.87 -21.05 1.39
C ALA A 305 -34.16 -21.52 0.71
N LYS A 306 -34.72 -22.66 1.15
CA LYS A 306 -35.91 -23.25 0.55
C LYS A 306 -37.14 -22.37 0.76
N GLU A 307 -37.33 -21.83 1.96
CA GLU A 307 -38.45 -20.93 2.26
C GLU A 307 -38.37 -19.66 1.41
N VAL A 308 -37.19 -19.07 1.30
CA VAL A 308 -36.98 -17.85 0.49
C VAL A 308 -37.25 -18.12 -0.97
N LEU A 309 -36.75 -19.23 -1.52
CA LEU A 309 -37.02 -19.61 -2.92
C LEU A 309 -38.50 -19.90 -3.15
N MET A 310 -39.19 -20.53 -2.21
CA MET A 310 -40.62 -20.80 -2.32
C MET A 310 -41.45 -19.51 -2.31
N ILE A 311 -41.12 -18.56 -1.43
CA ILE A 311 -41.78 -17.26 -1.37
C ILE A 311 -41.46 -16.46 -2.62
N MET A 312 -40.21 -16.46 -3.07
CA MET A 312 -39.73 -15.68 -4.21
C MET A 312 -39.89 -16.37 -5.56
N ASN A 313 -40.56 -17.53 -5.63
CA ASN A 313 -40.88 -18.16 -6.91
C ASN A 313 -41.83 -17.25 -7.69
N PHE A 314 -41.32 -16.72 -8.79
CA PHE A 314 -42.08 -15.93 -9.75
C PHE A 314 -42.75 -16.92 -10.70
N GLU A 315 -44.08 -17.02 -10.66
CA GLU A 315 -44.87 -17.71 -11.70
C GLU A 315 -44.79 -16.98 -13.05
#